data_AF-A0A5A5RLN9-F1
#
_entry.id   AF-A0A5A5RLN9-F1
#
_cell.length_a   1.000
_cell.length_b   1.000
_cell.length_c   1.000
_cell.angle_alpha   90.00
_cell.angle_beta   90.00
_cell.angle_gamma   90.00
#
_symmetry.space_group_name_H-M   'P 1'
#
loop_
_entity.id
_entity.type
_entity.pdbx_description
1 polymer ?
#
loop_
_entity_poly.entity_id
_entity_poly.type
_entity_poly.pdbx_seq_one_letter_code
_entity_poly.pdbx_strand_id
1 'polypeptide(L)' 'MASKLNKPAKDIKNQLSAIVERRNKIAHEADIDPSYGIGSRWNIDENMVNDAVNFIEQLVENIHQVLEDIH' A
#
# COMPACT_ATOMS: atom_id res chain seq x y z
N MET A 1 -17.98 -12.83 9.18
CA MET A 1 -16.74 -12.25 9.76
C MET A 1 -16.72 -10.75 9.55
N ALA A 2 -16.33 -9.96 10.55
CA ALA A 2 -15.95 -8.57 10.31
C ALA A 2 -14.57 -8.58 9.63
N SER A 3 -14.48 -8.15 8.36
CA SER A 3 -13.17 -7.97 7.70
C SER A 3 -12.32 -7.04 8.56
N LYS A 4 -11.10 -7.42 8.96
CA LYS A 4 -10.25 -6.56 9.82
C LYS A 4 -9.97 -5.20 9.16
N LEU A 5 -10.07 -5.14 7.83
CA LEU A 5 -9.89 -3.91 7.05
C LEU A 5 -11.10 -2.97 7.06
N ASN A 6 -12.30 -3.45 7.36
CA ASN A 6 -13.57 -2.71 7.37
C ASN A 6 -13.71 -1.63 6.26
N LYS A 7 -13.28 -1.97 5.04
CA LYS A 7 -13.23 -1.08 3.87
C LYS A 7 -13.90 -1.75 2.68
N PRO A 8 -14.56 -0.99 1.79
CA PRO A 8 -15.02 -1.51 0.51
C PRO A 8 -13.89 -2.18 -0.28
N ALA A 9 -14.18 -3.28 -0.97
CA ALA A 9 -13.19 -4.00 -1.77
C ALA A 9 -12.49 -3.11 -2.82
N LYS A 10 -13.21 -2.14 -3.39
CA LYS A 10 -12.66 -1.13 -4.30
C LYS A 10 -11.54 -0.33 -3.64
N ASP A 11 -11.75 0.10 -2.40
CA ASP A 11 -10.79 0.93 -1.67
C ASP A 11 -9.56 0.14 -1.26
N ILE A 12 -9.74 -1.12 -0.86
CA ILE A 12 -8.63 -2.06 -0.60
C ILE A 12 -7.78 -2.24 -1.86
N LYS A 13 -8.42 -2.45 -3.02
CA LYS A 13 -7.72 -2.60 -4.31
C LYS A 13 -6.97 -1.31 -4.69
N ASN A 14 -7.60 -0.15 -4.52
CA ASN A 14 -6.99 1.14 -4.84
C ASN A 14 -5.76 1.40 -3.96
N GLN A 15 -5.85 1.11 -2.65
CA GLN A 15 -4.74 1.28 -1.73
C GLN A 15 -3.56 0.35 -2.07
N LEU A 16 -3.82 -0.91 -2.41
CA LEU A 16 -2.78 -1.82 -2.89
C LEU A 16 -2.13 -1.35 -4.19
N SER A 17 -2.92 -0.90 -5.18
CA SER A 17 -2.39 -0.35 -6.43
C SER A 17 -1.48 0.85 -6.18
N ALA A 18 -1.89 1.78 -5.32
CA ALA A 18 -1.09 2.95 -4.97
C ALA A 18 0.26 2.56 -4.34
N ILE A 19 0.28 1.56 -3.45
CA ILE A 19 1.53 1.04 -2.86
C ILE A 19 2.45 0.43 -3.93
N VAL A 20 1.90 -0.36 -4.85
CA VAL A 20 2.68 -0.97 -5.94
C VAL A 20 3.26 0.10 -6.88
N GLU A 21 2.45 1.07 -7.29
CA GLU A 21 2.90 2.20 -8.11
C GLU A 21 4.01 2.98 -7.42
N ARG A 22 3.87 3.24 -6.12
CA ARG A 22 4.88 3.94 -5.31
C ARG A 22 6.18 3.15 -5.24
N ARG A 23 6.13 1.83 -5.01
CA ARG A 23 7.32 0.96 -5.00
C ARG A 23 8.03 0.98 -6.36
N ASN A 24 7.28 0.97 -7.46
CA ASN A 24 7.84 1.05 -8.80
C ASN A 24 8.56 2.40 -9.04
N LYS A 25 7.95 3.51 -8.60
CA LYS A 25 8.56 4.84 -8.69
C LYS A 25 9.88 4.93 -7.90
N ILE A 26 9.91 4.37 -6.70
CA ILE A 26 11.11 4.32 -5.86
C ILE A 26 12.20 3.46 -6.49
N ALA A 27 11.84 2.27 -6.99
CA ALA A 27 12.81 1.32 -7.52
C ALA A 27 13.37 1.70 -8.90
N HIS A 28 12.57 2.34 -9.76
CA HIS A 28 12.91 2.54 -11.17
C HIS A 28 12.94 4.00 -11.63
N GLU A 29 12.15 4.89 -11.03
CA GLU A 29 11.98 6.27 -11.52
C GLU A 29 12.70 7.32 -10.63
N ALA A 30 13.66 6.86 -9.81
CA ALA A 30 14.42 7.65 -8.84
C ALA A 30 13.55 8.43 -7.82
N ASP A 31 12.26 8.10 -7.75
CA ASP A 31 11.24 8.71 -6.91
C ASP A 31 11.20 10.24 -6.97
N ILE A 32 11.35 10.82 -8.16
CA ILE A 32 11.45 12.27 -8.32
C ILE A 32 10.06 12.92 -8.36
N ASP A 33 9.87 13.97 -7.55
CA ASP A 33 8.77 14.92 -7.62
C ASP A 33 9.00 15.88 -8.80
N PRO A 34 8.15 15.84 -9.85
CA PRO A 34 8.30 16.69 -11.03
C PRO A 34 7.86 18.16 -10.78
N SER A 35 7.30 18.48 -9.62
CA SER A 35 6.63 19.76 -9.36
C SER A 35 7.56 20.98 -9.37
N TYR A 36 8.86 20.81 -9.14
CA TYR A 36 9.80 21.93 -8.92
C TYR A 36 10.89 22.11 -10.00
N GLY A 37 10.81 21.44 -11.15
CA GLY A 37 11.71 21.67 -12.31
C GLY A 37 13.18 21.24 -12.12
N ILE A 38 13.63 21.07 -10.88
CA ILE A 38 14.91 20.47 -10.48
C ILE A 38 14.54 19.33 -9.54
N GLY A 39 14.40 18.14 -10.11
CA GLY A 39 13.76 17.00 -9.46
C GLY A 39 14.29 16.70 -8.06
N SER A 40 13.43 16.79 -7.05
CA SER A 40 13.73 16.36 -5.68
C SER A 40 13.03 15.03 -5.41
N ARG A 41 13.60 14.16 -4.57
CA ARG A 41 12.91 12.93 -4.18
C ARG A 41 11.65 13.28 -3.39
N TRP A 42 10.57 12.55 -3.60
CA TRP A 42 9.38 12.65 -2.75
C TRP A 42 9.76 12.42 -1.28
N ASN A 43 9.22 13.26 -0.39
CA ASN A 43 9.42 13.05 1.04
C ASN A 43 8.71 11.76 1.47
N ILE A 44 9.44 10.81 2.04
CA ILE A 44 8.91 9.59 2.64
C ILE A 44 9.32 9.64 4.10
N ASP A 45 8.33 9.70 4.98
CA ASP A 45 8.56 9.53 6.40
C ASP A 45 8.28 8.10 6.87
N GLU A 46 8.74 7.78 8.07
CA GLU A 46 8.62 6.46 8.68
C GLU A 46 7.16 6.04 8.90
N ASN A 47 6.25 6.98 9.18
CA ASN A 47 4.83 6.66 9.38
C ASN A 47 4.21 6.20 8.06
N MET A 48 4.54 6.83 6.93
CA MET A 48 4.08 6.39 5.62
C MET A 48 4.50 4.95 5.30
N VAL A 49 5.72 4.57 5.70
CA VAL A 49 6.23 3.20 5.53
C VAL A 49 5.47 2.24 6.45
N ASN A 50 5.34 2.58 7.73
CA ASN A 50 4.62 1.77 8.71
C ASN A 50 3.16 1.55 8.32
N ASP A 51 2.47 2.57 7.81
CA ASP A 51 1.10 2.47 7.33
C ASP A 51 0.97 1.50 6.15
N ALA A 52 1.92 1.53 5.21
CA ALA A 52 1.94 0.60 4.08
C ALA A 52 2.19 -0.84 4.54
N VAL A 53 3.14 -1.05 5.45
CA VAL A 53 3.45 -2.38 6.03
C VAL A 53 2.23 -2.93 6.78
N ASN A 54 1.67 -2.16 7.72
CA ASN A 54 0.51 -2.55 8.51
C ASN A 54 -0.69 -2.91 7.62
N PHE A 55 -0.92 -2.15 6.54
CA PHE A 55 -2.00 -2.46 5.60
C PHE A 55 -1.76 -3.79 4.88
N ILE A 56 -0.54 -4.05 4.40
CA ILE A 56 -0.21 -5.31 3.71
C ILE A 56 -0.36 -6.50 4.65
N GLU A 57 0.14 -6.39 5.89
CA GLU A 57 -0.01 -7.44 6.90
C GLU A 57 -1.48 -7.76 7.16
N GLN A 58 -2.30 -6.75 7.44
CA GLN A 58 -3.73 -6.93 7.64
C GLN A 58 -4.40 -7.56 6.41
N LEU A 59 -4.03 -7.14 5.20
CA LEU A 59 -4.60 -7.71 3.97
C LEU A 59 -4.29 -9.20 3.84
N VAL A 60 -3.03 -9.60 4.07
CA VAL A 60 -2.62 -11.01 4.00
C VAL A 60 -3.32 -11.84 5.08
N GLU A 61 -3.41 -11.33 6.31
CA GLU A 61 -4.13 -12.02 7.39
C GLU A 61 -5.62 -12.22 7.06
N ASN A 62 -6.27 -11.23 6.45
CA ASN A 62 -7.68 -11.38 6.03
C ASN A 62 -7.83 -12.43 4.93
N ILE A 63 -6.91 -12.46 3.96
CA ILE A 63 -6.92 -13.49 2.91
C ILE A 63 -6.76 -14.88 3.53
N HIS A 64 -5.83 -15.03 4.47
CA HIS A 64 -5.61 -16.29 5.16
C HIS A 64 -6.85 -16.75 5.94
N GLN A 65 -7.47 -15.86 6.71
CA GLN A 65 -8.72 -16.17 7.43
C GLN A 65 -9.83 -16.63 6.48
N VAL A 66 -10.05 -15.92 5.37
CA VAL A 66 -11.07 -16.30 4.38
C VAL A 66 -10.79 -17.69 3.80
N LEU A 67 -9.52 -18.05 3.58
CA LEU A 67 -9.16 -19.39 3.08
C LEU A 67 -9.36 -20.47 4.14
N GLU A 68 -9.07 -20.19 5.41
CA GLU A 68 -9.33 -21.12 6.52
C GLU A 68 -10.83 -21.33 6.75
N ASP A 69 -11.65 -20.29 6.62
CA ASP A 69 -13.11 -20.36 6.79
C ASP A 69 -13.82 -21.16 5.67
N ILE A 70 -13.14 -21.43 4.55
CA ILE A 70 -13.66 -22.17 3.40
C ILE A 70 -13.45 -23.70 3.56
N HIS A 71 -12.61 -24.14 4.50
CA HIS A 71 -12.42 -25.55 4.86
C HIS A 71 -13.23 -25.95 6.11
#